data_AF-B5INM7-F1
#
_entry.id   AF-B5INM7-F1
#
_cell.length_a   1.000
_cell.length_b   1.000
_cell.length_c   1.000
_cell.angle_alpha   90.00
_cell.angle_beta   90.00
_cell.angle_gamma   90.00
#
_symmetry.space_group_name_H-M   'P 1'
#
loop_
_entity.id
_entity.type
_entity.pdbx_description
1 polymer ?
#
loop_
_entity_poly.entity_id
_entity_poly.type
_entity_poly.pdbx_seq_one_letter_code
_entity_poly.pdbx_strand_id
1 'polypeptide(L)' 'MAPLPAWLQRWNFIERAKLERQLWDAFERRENIEALVEGCRQAVQSGDGSQAFRLQVWQTTLQRIRRIERLMADQPRP' A
#
# COMPACT_ATOMS: atom_id res chain seq x y z
N MET A 1 -1.48 27.04 9.91
CA MET A 1 -2.26 26.21 8.95
C MET A 1 -3.24 25.38 9.75
N ALA A 2 -4.54 25.59 9.59
CA ALA A 2 -5.55 24.82 10.31
C ALA A 2 -5.52 23.35 9.82
N PRO A 3 -5.60 22.35 10.71
CA PRO A 3 -5.67 20.95 10.29
C PRO A 3 -6.96 20.76 9.50
N LEU A 4 -6.83 20.32 8.24
CA LEU A 4 -7.98 19.96 7.42
C LEU A 4 -8.77 18.85 8.15
N PRO A 5 -10.10 18.93 8.19
CA PRO A 5 -10.89 17.98 8.95
C PRO A 5 -10.73 16.56 8.38
N ALA A 6 -10.57 15.57 9.26
CA ALA A 6 -10.16 14.19 8.95
C ALA A 6 -11.03 13.46 7.90
N TRP A 7 -12.26 13.94 7.65
CA TRP A 7 -13.12 13.41 6.60
C TRP A 7 -12.65 13.79 5.19
N LEU A 8 -12.01 14.94 4.98
CA LEU A 8 -11.40 15.32 3.69
C LEU A 8 -10.16 14.47 3.37
N GLN A 9 -9.38 14.08 4.37
CA GLN A 9 -8.24 13.17 4.19
C GLN A 9 -8.68 11.77 3.71
N ARG A 10 -9.84 11.27 4.18
CA ARG A 10 -10.42 9.99 3.73
C ARG A 10 -10.80 9.95 2.24
N TRP A 11 -10.98 11.11 1.60
CA TRP A 11 -11.42 11.23 0.21
C TRP A 11 -10.30 11.61 -0.77
N ASN A 12 -9.04 11.48 -0.38
CA ASN A 12 -7.93 11.74 -1.30
C ASN A 12 -7.71 10.52 -2.23
N PHE A 13 -8.68 10.24 -3.11
CA PHE A 13 -8.67 9.14 -4.06
C PHE A 13 -7.41 9.18 -4.95
N ILE A 14 -6.98 10.38 -5.33
CA ILE A 14 -5.75 10.59 -6.08
C ILE A 14 -4.53 10.13 -5.26
N GLU A 15 -4.45 10.54 -4.00
CA GLU A 15 -3.34 10.14 -3.14
C GLU A 15 -3.33 8.64 -2.87
N ARG A 16 -4.51 8.07 -2.64
CA ARG A 16 -4.67 6.61 -2.55
C ARG A 16 -4.17 5.93 -3.82
N ALA A 17 -4.64 6.33 -4.99
CA ALA A 17 -4.24 5.74 -6.27
C ALA A 17 -2.74 5.85 -6.52
N LYS A 18 -2.11 6.98 -6.15
CA LYS A 18 -0.65 7.15 -6.19
C LYS A 18 0.07 6.14 -5.28
N LEU A 19 -0.38 5.99 -4.04
CA LEU A 19 0.21 5.07 -3.08
C LEU A 19 -0.01 3.61 -3.49
N GLU A 20 -1.18 3.27 -4.03
CA GLU A 20 -1.45 1.94 -4.62
C GLU A 20 -0.48 1.69 -5.79
N ARG A 21 -0.33 2.66 -6.71
CA ARG A 21 0.58 2.57 -7.86
C ARG A 21 2.03 2.38 -7.43
N GLN A 22 2.51 3.11 -6.42
CA GLN A 22 3.88 2.94 -5.91
C GLN A 22 4.19 1.51 -5.49
N LEU A 23 3.26 0.83 -4.80
CA LEU A 23 3.49 -0.55 -4.37
C LEU A 23 3.42 -1.53 -5.56
N TRP A 24 2.53 -1.28 -6.52
CA TRP A 24 2.49 -2.03 -7.78
C TRP A 24 3.77 -1.86 -8.60
N ASP A 25 4.30 -0.65 -8.74
CA ASP A 25 5.55 -0.41 -9.47
C ASP A 25 6.74 -1.13 -8.79
N ALA A 26 6.80 -1.13 -7.45
CA ALA A 26 7.81 -1.88 -6.70
C ALA A 26 7.68 -3.40 -6.94
N PHE A 27 6.45 -3.91 -6.94
CA PHE A 27 6.16 -5.30 -7.29
C PHE A 27 6.60 -5.64 -8.72
N GLU A 28 6.26 -4.80 -9.70
CA GLU A 28 6.66 -4.96 -11.12
C GLU A 28 8.19 -4.98 -11.27
N ARG A 29 8.91 -4.22 -10.45
CA ARG A 29 10.39 -4.20 -10.36
C ARG A 29 10.99 -5.39 -9.61
N ARG A 30 10.16 -6.32 -9.12
CA ARG A 30 10.56 -7.46 -8.27
C ARG A 30 11.23 -7.03 -6.95
N GLU A 31 10.90 -5.85 -6.45
CA GLU A 31 11.32 -5.41 -5.12
C GLU A 31 10.56 -6.19 -4.04
N ASN A 32 11.14 -6.28 -2.83
CA ASN A 32 10.50 -6.94 -1.70
C ASN A 32 9.42 -6.03 -1.09
N ILE A 33 8.20 -6.13 -1.63
CA ILE A 33 7.06 -5.32 -1.19
C ILE A 33 6.65 -5.58 0.27
N GLU A 34 6.88 -6.78 0.81
CA GLU A 34 6.67 -7.05 2.25
C GLU A 34 7.58 -6.20 3.11
N ALA A 35 8.88 -6.14 2.78
CA ALA A 35 9.84 -5.33 3.52
C ALA A 35 9.49 -3.85 3.45
N LEU A 36 8.98 -3.37 2.32
CA LEU A 36 8.51 -1.98 2.16
C LEU A 36 7.30 -1.69 3.05
N VAL A 37 6.30 -2.58 3.06
CA VAL A 37 5.11 -2.42 3.93
C VAL A 37 5.50 -2.50 5.41
N GLU A 38 6.42 -3.40 5.76
CA GLU A 38 6.86 -3.58 7.15
C GLU A 38 7.72 -2.40 7.63
N GLY A 39 8.60 -1.86 6.79
CA GLY A 39 9.32 -0.62 7.09
C GLY A 39 8.35 0.56 7.30
N CYS A 40 7.29 0.65 6.50
CA CYS A 40 6.23 1.63 6.71
C CYS A 40 5.49 1.41 8.04
N ARG A 41 5.25 0.14 8.44
CA ARG A 41 4.66 -0.20 9.74
C ARG A 41 5.54 0.28 10.90
N GLN A 42 6.82 -0.01 10.84
CA GLN A 42 7.78 0.36 11.88
C GLN A 42 7.89 1.88 12.02
N ALA A 43 7.86 2.63 10.90
CA ALA A 43 7.84 4.09 10.94
C ALA A 43 6.61 4.63 11.68
N VAL A 44 5.41 4.08 11.40
CA VAL A 44 4.18 4.45 12.11
C VAL A 44 4.27 4.09 13.60
N GLN A 45 4.77 2.91 13.94
CA GLN A 45 4.96 2.47 15.32
C GLN A 45 5.98 3.31 16.09
N SER A 46 6.97 3.86 15.38
CA SER A 46 7.99 4.76 15.95
C SER A 46 7.49 6.20 16.15
N GLY A 47 6.23 6.48 15.80
CA GLY A 47 5.58 7.78 16.01
C GLY A 47 5.42 8.63 14.75
N ASP A 48 5.83 8.15 13.57
CA ASP A 48 5.58 8.87 12.31
C ASP A 48 4.13 8.63 11.83
N GLY A 49 3.21 9.40 12.40
CA GLY A 49 1.79 9.36 12.05
C GLY A 49 1.49 9.76 10.59
N SER A 50 2.42 10.40 9.88
CA SER A 50 2.22 10.77 8.46
C SER A 50 2.17 9.54 7.55
N GLN A 51 2.83 8.45 7.96
CA GLN A 51 2.86 7.18 7.22
C GLN A 51 1.62 6.32 7.44
N ALA A 52 0.74 6.66 8.39
CA ALA A 52 -0.41 5.81 8.75
C ALA A 52 -1.35 5.55 7.56
N PHE A 53 -1.60 6.59 6.74
CA PHE A 53 -2.43 6.44 5.54
C PHE A 53 -1.75 5.57 4.48
N ARG A 54 -0.44 5.78 4.25
CA ARG A 54 0.36 4.95 3.35
C ARG A 54 0.32 3.49 3.78
N LEU A 55 0.53 3.22 5.06
CA LEU A 55 0.50 1.87 5.61
C LEU A 55 -0.84 1.19 5.34
N GLN A 56 -1.97 1.88 5.58
CA GLN A 56 -3.30 1.33 5.33
C GLN A 56 -3.51 0.96 3.86
N VAL A 57 -3.12 1.86 2.95
CA VAL A 57 -3.26 1.64 1.50
C VAL A 57 -2.35 0.49 1.07
N TRP A 58 -1.09 0.51 1.47
CA TRP A 58 -0.10 -0.50 1.11
C TRP A 58 -0.43 -1.88 1.66
N GLN A 59 -0.94 -2.00 2.89
CA GLN A 59 -1.42 -3.27 3.43
C GLN A 59 -2.55 -3.85 2.58
N THR A 60 -3.51 -3.02 2.17
CA THR A 60 -4.62 -3.47 1.32
C THR A 60 -4.14 -3.91 -0.06
N THR A 61 -3.21 -3.15 -0.65
CA THR A 61 -2.64 -3.43 -1.97
C THR A 61 -1.78 -4.70 -1.96
N LEU A 62 -0.96 -4.92 -0.93
CA LEU A 62 -0.18 -6.13 -0.74
C LEU A 62 -1.06 -7.38 -0.74
N GLN A 63 -2.18 -7.36 -0.01
CA GLN A 63 -3.14 -8.47 0.01
C GLN A 63 -3.73 -8.74 -1.38
N ARG A 64 -4.00 -7.69 -2.16
CA ARG A 64 -4.50 -7.83 -3.55
C ARG A 64 -3.45 -8.43 -4.48
N ILE A 65 -2.20 -7.95 -4.41
CA ILE A 65 -1.07 -8.49 -5.18
C ILE A 65 -0.93 -9.99 -4.91
N ARG A 66 -0.85 -10.38 -3.63
CA ARG A 66 -0.70 -11.78 -3.21
C ARG A 66 -1.88 -12.66 -3.58
N ARG A 67 -3.09 -12.09 -3.68
CA ARG A 67 -4.26 -12.80 -4.19
C ARG A 67 -4.14 -13.06 -5.69
N ILE A 68 -3.73 -12.06 -6.46
CA ILE A 68 -3.55 -12.18 -7.92
C ILE A 68 -2.43 -13.19 -8.23
N GLU A 69 -1.30 -13.13 -7.54
CA GLU A 69 -0.21 -14.09 -7.73
C GLU A 69 -0.66 -15.54 -7.50
N ARG A 70 -1.44 -15.79 -6.44
CA ARG A 70 -2.02 -17.12 -6.18
C ARG A 70 -2.96 -17.56 -7.29
N LEU A 71 -3.85 -16.67 -7.74
CA LEU A 71 -4.76 -16.97 -8.85
C LEU A 71 -4.02 -17.28 -10.15
N MET A 72 -2.90 -16.61 -10.43
CA MET A 72 -2.06 -16.90 -11.60
C MET A 72 -1.28 -18.21 -11.45
N ALA A 73 -0.90 -18.59 -10.22
CA ALA A 73 -0.23 -19.85 -9.94
C ALA A 73 -1.18 -21.07 -10.03
N ASP A 74 -2.43 -20.91 -9.61
CA ASP A 74 -3.48 -21.94 -9.66
C ASP A 74 -4.14 -22.09 -11.05
N GLN A 75 -3.78 -21.25 -12.04
CA GLN A 75 -4.33 -21.37 -13.38
C GLN A 75 -3.64 -22.50 -14.15
N PRO A 76 -4.36 -23.56 -14.59
CA PRO A 76 -3.79 -24.55 -15.47
C PRO A 76 -3.37 -23.85 -16.77
N ARG A 77 -2.09 -23.94 -17.13
CA ARG A 77 -1.62 -23.48 -18.44
C ARG A 77 -2.36 -24.29 -19.51
N PRO A 78 -2.99 -23.65 -20.51
CA PRO A 78 -3.62 -24.36 -21.62
C PRO A 78 -2.61 -25.19 -22.41
#